data_AF-A0AAV5NVU4-F1
#
_entry.id   AF-A0AAV5NVU4-F1
#
_cell.length_a   1.000
_cell.length_b   1.000
_cell.length_c   1.000
_cell.angle_alpha   90.00
_cell.angle_beta   90.00
_cell.angle_gamma   90.00
#
_symmetry.space_group_name_H-M   'P 1'
#
loop_
_entity.id
_entity.type
_entity.pdbx_description
1 polymer ?
#
loop_
_entity_poly.entity_id
_entity_poly.type
_entity_poly.pdbx_seq_one_letter_code
_entity_poly.pdbx_strand_id
1 'polypeptide(L)'
;MSGKKQESRLESAAKNELKKTQELANSDFIKGQLKELMSNKLRKDIVLRDDLIKSGSAPSEKLISRIEGRQEALDELVAETSTTQTELLGTYDILKALICELRKYAPEKADKFEGALVLKIQQSGSTTIKKQRL
;
A
#
# COMPACT_ATOMS: atom_id res chain seq x y z
N MET A 1 -23.53 0.12 30.39
CA MET A 1 -22.92 1.33 29.80
C MET A 1 -23.97 2.03 28.95
N SER A 2 -24.08 3.36 29.02
CA SER A 2 -25.03 4.13 28.18
C SER A 2 -24.69 3.95 26.70
N GLY A 3 -25.69 3.69 25.85
CA GLY A 3 -25.50 3.51 24.40
C GLY A 3 -24.76 4.68 23.74
N LYS A 4 -24.94 5.90 24.23
CA LYS A 4 -24.22 7.10 23.76
C LYS A 4 -22.71 7.06 24.02
N LYS A 5 -22.28 6.44 25.13
CA LYS A 5 -20.84 6.30 25.45
C LYS A 5 -20.18 5.27 24.53
N GLN A 6 -20.90 4.20 24.19
CA GLN A 6 -20.42 3.18 23.28
C GLN A 6 -20.36 3.70 21.84
N GLU A 7 -21.38 4.43 21.39
CA GLU A 7 -21.41 5.11 20.09
C GLU A 7 -20.20 6.05 19.92
N SER A 8 -19.97 6.95 20.88
CA SER A 8 -18.86 7.91 20.82
C SER A 8 -17.49 7.22 20.75
N ARG A 9 -17.31 6.11 21.48
CA ARG A 9 -16.08 5.30 21.43
C ARG A 9 -15.89 4.65 20.06
N LEU A 10 -16.93 4.04 19.51
CA LEU A 10 -16.89 3.38 18.19
C LEU A 10 -16.65 4.39 17.07
N GLU A 11 -17.28 5.57 17.14
CA GLU A 11 -17.05 6.65 16.19
C GLU A 11 -15.59 7.13 16.21
N SER A 12 -15.02 7.34 17.40
CA SER A 12 -13.62 7.76 17.53
C SER A 12 -12.66 6.70 16.97
N ALA A 13 -12.89 5.43 17.29
CA ALA A 13 -12.10 4.31 16.77
C ALA A 13 -12.19 4.23 15.23
N ALA A 14 -13.40 4.32 14.67
CA ALA A 14 -13.62 4.29 13.23
C ALA A 14 -12.93 5.47 12.51
N LYS A 15 -12.93 6.68 13.10
CA LYS A 15 -12.18 7.83 12.56
C LYS A 15 -10.69 7.56 12.50
N ASN A 16 -10.12 7.03 13.58
CA ASN A 16 -8.69 6.75 13.67
C ASN A 16 -8.26 5.68 12.66
N GLU A 17 -9.01 4.58 12.58
CA GLU A 17 -8.71 3.50 11.63
C GLU A 17 -8.94 3.93 10.17
N LEU A 18 -9.95 4.76 9.89
CA LEU A 18 -10.14 5.34 8.56
C LEU A 18 -8.96 6.24 8.14
N LYS A 19 -8.38 7.00 9.08
CA LYS A 19 -7.20 7.82 8.81
C LYS A 19 -5.99 6.92 8.52
N LYS A 20 -5.73 5.92 9.36
CA LYS A 20 -4.63 4.97 9.19
C LYS A 20 -4.73 4.19 7.88
N THR A 21 -5.93 3.70 7.54
CA THR A 21 -6.21 3.01 6.27
C THR A 21 -5.88 3.91 5.08
N GLN A 22 -6.22 5.21 5.14
CA GLN A 22 -5.89 6.15 4.07
C GLN A 22 -4.37 6.35 3.92
N GLU A 23 -3.67 6.54 5.02
CA GLU A 23 -2.22 6.77 5.01
C GLU A 23 -1.48 5.57 4.43
N LEU A 24 -1.87 4.36 4.84
CA LEU A 24 -1.33 3.12 4.31
C LEU A 24 -1.66 2.92 2.83
N ALA A 25 -2.88 3.26 2.40
CA ALA A 25 -3.27 3.16 0.99
C ALA A 25 -2.48 4.11 0.09
N ASN A 26 -2.19 5.33 0.56
CA ASN A 26 -1.32 6.27 -0.15
C ASN A 26 0.13 5.78 -0.19
N SER A 27 0.63 5.23 0.92
CA SER A 27 1.96 4.63 1.00
C SER A 27 2.13 3.46 0.02
N ASP A 28 1.16 2.54 -0.02
CA ASP A 28 1.13 1.41 -0.98
C ASP A 28 1.20 1.90 -2.43
N PHE A 29 0.44 2.94 -2.79
CA PHE A 29 0.48 3.52 -4.12
C PHE A 29 1.85 4.10 -4.48
N ILE A 30 2.43 4.93 -3.60
CA ILE A 30 3.74 5.56 -3.83
C ILE A 30 4.83 4.49 -3.94
N LYS A 31 4.83 3.49 -3.05
CA LYS A 31 5.77 2.37 -3.09
C LYS A 31 5.63 1.56 -4.38
N GLY A 32 4.40 1.35 -4.85
CA GLY A 32 4.12 0.74 -6.15
C GLY A 32 4.76 1.50 -7.32
N GLN A 33 4.60 2.82 -7.37
CA GLN A 33 5.23 3.66 -8.39
C GLN A 33 6.76 3.62 -8.31
N LEU A 34 7.32 3.68 -7.10
CA LEU A 34 8.76 3.62 -6.89
C LEU A 34 9.32 2.27 -7.34
N LYS A 35 8.62 1.17 -7.06
CA LYS A 35 8.99 -0.18 -7.49
C LYS A 35 9.06 -0.28 -9.01
N GLU A 36 8.07 0.24 -9.72
CA GLU A 36 8.06 0.26 -11.19
C GLU A 36 9.25 1.06 -11.74
N LEU A 37 9.50 2.25 -11.19
CA LEU A 37 10.62 3.10 -11.60
C LEU A 37 11.97 2.42 -11.37
N MET A 38 12.17 1.79 -10.20
CA MET A 38 13.40 1.08 -9.85
C MET A 38 13.60 -0.15 -10.73
N SER A 39 12.54 -0.94 -10.97
CA SER A 39 12.57 -2.09 -11.86
C SER A 39 12.95 -1.68 -13.29
N ASN A 40 12.37 -0.60 -13.81
CA ASN A 40 12.72 -0.08 -15.13
C ASN A 40 14.17 0.39 -15.23
N LYS A 41 14.70 1.04 -14.18
CA LYS A 41 16.11 1.43 -14.09
C LYS A 41 17.04 0.21 -14.07
N LEU A 42 16.73 -0.79 -13.25
CA LEU A 42 17.50 -2.03 -13.18
C LEU A 42 17.50 -2.76 -14.53
N ARG A 43 16.34 -2.89 -15.17
CA ARG A 43 16.21 -3.51 -16.49
C ARG A 43 17.08 -2.84 -17.55
N LYS A 44 17.13 -1.50 -17.56
CA LYS A 44 18.01 -0.75 -18.49
C LYS A 44 19.49 -1.06 -18.27
N ASP A 45 19.94 -1.16 -17.02
CA ASP A 45 21.33 -1.50 -16.72
C ASP A 45 21.67 -2.94 -17.10
N ILE A 46 20.75 -3.88 -16.86
CA ILE A 46 20.89 -5.28 -17.30
C ILE A 46 20.98 -5.38 -18.82
N VAL A 47 20.11 -4.69 -19.55
CA VAL A 47 20.17 -4.65 -21.03
C VAL A 47 21.51 -4.10 -21.50
N LEU A 48 21.98 -3.00 -20.92
CA LEU A 48 23.29 -2.43 -21.26
C LEU A 48 24.44 -3.42 -21.01
N ARG A 49 24.41 -4.14 -19.87
CA ARG A 49 25.39 -5.18 -19.55
C ARG A 49 25.36 -6.29 -20.61
N ASP A 50 24.17 -6.77 -20.96
CA ASP A 50 24.01 -7.87 -21.90
C ASP A 50 24.43 -7.48 -23.32
N ASP A 51 24.20 -6.23 -23.74
CA ASP A 51 24.64 -5.71 -25.04
C ASP A 51 26.16 -5.55 -25.12
N LEU A 52 26.83 -5.17 -24.01
CA LEU A 52 28.29 -5.18 -23.93
C LEU A 52 28.84 -6.60 -24.10
N ILE A 53 28.28 -7.56 -23.38
CA ILE A 53 28.68 -8.97 -23.47
C ILE A 53 28.50 -9.50 -24.91
N LYS A 54 27.37 -9.21 -25.54
CA LYS A 54 27.08 -9.62 -26.93
C LYS A 54 28.04 -8.99 -27.95
N SER A 55 28.51 -7.77 -27.70
CA SER A 55 29.49 -7.09 -28.56
C SER A 55 30.94 -7.47 -28.26
N GLY A 56 31.18 -8.44 -27.36
CA GLY A 56 32.51 -8.90 -26.98
C GLY A 56 33.24 -7.99 -26.00
N SER A 57 32.53 -7.01 -25.41
CA SER A 57 33.07 -6.09 -24.42
C SER A 57 32.74 -6.55 -23.00
N ALA A 58 33.71 -6.43 -22.08
CA ALA A 58 33.45 -6.70 -20.67
C ALA A 58 32.65 -5.55 -20.03
N PRO A 59 31.59 -5.83 -19.25
CA PRO A 59 30.94 -4.83 -18.42
C PRO A 59 31.93 -4.22 -17.41
N SER A 60 31.83 -2.91 -17.17
CA SER A 60 32.63 -2.28 -16.11
C SER A 60 32.16 -2.70 -14.72
N GLU A 61 33.08 -2.77 -13.75
CA GLU A 61 32.75 -3.02 -12.34
C GLU A 61 31.69 -2.04 -11.82
N LYS A 62 31.79 -0.77 -12.21
CA LYS A 62 30.80 0.26 -11.86
C LYS A 62 29.39 -0.08 -12.35
N LEU A 63 29.25 -0.69 -13.53
CA LEU A 63 27.95 -1.13 -14.03
C LEU A 63 27.43 -2.33 -13.22
N ILE A 64 28.31 -3.28 -12.89
CA ILE A 64 27.97 -4.46 -12.08
C ILE A 64 27.50 -4.03 -10.69
N SER A 65 28.29 -3.22 -9.96
CA SER A 65 27.90 -2.73 -8.63
C SER A 65 26.62 -1.90 -8.65
N ARG A 66 26.36 -1.17 -9.74
CA ARG A 66 25.11 -0.42 -9.89
C ARG A 66 23.90 -1.34 -10.08
N ILE A 67 24.07 -2.45 -10.79
CA ILE A 67 23.03 -3.49 -10.95
C ILE A 67 22.75 -4.14 -9.59
N GLU A 68 23.79 -4.54 -8.87
CA GLU A 68 23.67 -5.16 -7.55
C GLU A 68 22.97 -4.23 -6.55
N GLY A 69 23.43 -2.98 -6.42
CA GLY A 69 22.81 -2.02 -5.51
C GLY A 69 21.36 -1.66 -5.89
N ARG A 70 21.02 -1.66 -7.20
CA ARG A 70 19.63 -1.48 -7.63
C ARG A 70 18.76 -2.70 -7.37
N GLN A 71 19.33 -3.90 -7.44
CA GLN A 71 18.64 -5.14 -7.11
C GLN A 71 18.34 -5.19 -5.61
N GLU A 72 19.33 -4.92 -4.76
CA GLU A 72 19.17 -4.87 -3.30
C GLU A 72 18.12 -3.83 -2.87
N ALA A 73 18.21 -2.60 -3.39
CA ALA A 73 17.21 -1.57 -3.10
C ALA A 73 15.79 -1.94 -3.60
N LEU A 74 15.69 -2.70 -4.70
CA LEU A 74 14.41 -3.20 -5.18
C LEU A 74 13.85 -4.29 -4.27
N ASP A 75 14.70 -5.19 -3.77
CA ASP A 75 14.31 -6.27 -2.87
C ASP A 75 13.85 -5.74 -1.50
N GLU A 76 14.57 -4.76 -0.94
CA GLU A 76 14.14 -4.03 0.26
C GLU A 76 12.78 -3.37 0.06
N LEU A 77 12.59 -2.66 -1.06
CA LEU A 77 11.33 -2.00 -1.37
C LEU A 77 10.18 -3.01 -1.55
N VAL A 78 10.45 -4.19 -2.11
CA VAL A 78 9.46 -5.27 -2.23
C VAL A 78 9.06 -5.80 -0.85
N ALA A 79 10.01 -6.00 0.05
CA ALA A 79 9.73 -6.42 1.42
C ALA A 79 8.88 -5.38 2.17
N GLU A 80 9.28 -4.11 2.11
CA GLU A 80 8.53 -3.02 2.74
C GLU A 80 7.12 -2.85 2.17
N THR A 81 6.96 -3.00 0.86
CA THR A 81 5.65 -2.94 0.21
C THR A 81 4.76 -4.06 0.73
N SER A 82 5.29 -5.27 0.86
CA SER A 82 4.56 -6.43 1.38
C SER A 82 4.07 -6.20 2.82
N THR A 83 4.91 -5.61 3.67
CA THR A 83 4.53 -5.21 5.04
C THR A 83 3.41 -4.16 5.01
N THR A 84 3.57 -3.08 4.23
CA THR A 84 2.54 -2.04 4.10
C THR A 84 1.20 -2.59 3.59
N GLN A 85 1.23 -3.53 2.66
CA GLN A 85 0.02 -4.18 2.14
C GLN A 85 -0.68 -5.03 3.22
N THR A 86 0.09 -5.76 4.02
CA THR A 86 -0.44 -6.55 5.14
C THR A 86 -1.10 -5.66 6.18
N GLU A 87 -0.44 -4.56 6.56
CA GLU A 87 -1.00 -3.56 7.50
C GLU A 87 -2.25 -2.88 6.94
N LEU A 88 -2.26 -2.59 5.64
CA LEU A 88 -3.39 -1.98 4.96
C LEU A 88 -4.62 -2.89 5.01
N LEU A 89 -4.45 -4.19 4.75
CA LEU A 89 -5.53 -5.16 4.85
C LEU A 89 -6.03 -5.31 6.30
N GLY A 90 -5.11 -5.39 7.26
CA GLY A 90 -5.49 -5.48 8.67
C GLY A 90 -6.29 -4.27 9.16
N THR A 91 -5.87 -3.06 8.81
CA THR A 91 -6.58 -1.82 9.19
C THR A 91 -7.94 -1.70 8.50
N TYR A 92 -8.04 -2.14 7.25
CA TYR A 92 -9.30 -2.23 6.52
C TYR A 92 -10.31 -3.17 7.20
N ASP A 93 -9.86 -4.35 7.63
CA ASP A 93 -10.71 -5.33 8.31
C ASP A 93 -11.19 -4.83 9.68
N ILE A 94 -10.29 -4.21 10.46
CA ILE A 94 -10.64 -3.59 11.75
C ILE A 94 -11.68 -2.49 11.54
N LEU A 95 -11.48 -1.62 10.55
CA LEU A 95 -12.41 -0.54 10.25
C LEU A 95 -13.79 -1.07 9.86
N LYS A 96 -13.87 -2.12 9.04
CA LYS A 96 -15.14 -2.78 8.72
C LYS A 96 -15.84 -3.34 9.96
N ALA A 97 -15.10 -3.99 10.85
CA ALA A 97 -15.67 -4.49 12.11
C ALA A 97 -16.23 -3.34 12.96
N LEU A 98 -15.49 -2.23 13.09
CA LEU A 98 -15.94 -1.03 13.81
C LEU A 98 -17.20 -0.40 13.19
N ILE A 99 -17.28 -0.34 11.85
CA ILE A 99 -18.47 0.14 11.14
C ILE A 99 -19.67 -0.77 11.42
N CYS A 100 -19.50 -2.09 11.35
CA CYS A 100 -20.55 -3.05 11.67
C CYS A 100 -21.03 -2.94 13.12
N GLU A 101 -20.13 -2.71 14.06
CA GLU A 101 -20.51 -2.47 15.46
C GLU A 101 -21.21 -1.12 15.63
N LEU A 102 -20.71 -0.05 15.01
CA LEU A 102 -21.30 1.28 15.06
C LEU A 102 -22.72 1.28 14.50
N ARG A 103 -22.98 0.47 13.46
CA ARG A 103 -24.31 0.35 12.83
C ARG A 103 -25.41 -0.07 13.82
N LYS A 104 -25.06 -0.78 14.90
CA LYS A 104 -26.01 -1.17 15.96
C LYS A 104 -26.48 0.01 16.82
N TYR A 105 -25.72 1.11 16.84
CA TYR A 105 -25.97 2.27 17.70
C TYR A 105 -26.29 3.55 16.90
N ALA A 106 -25.64 3.73 15.75
CA ALA A 106 -25.75 4.90 14.89
C ALA A 106 -25.60 4.51 13.40
N PRO A 107 -26.66 3.94 12.78
CA PRO A 107 -26.60 3.44 11.40
C PRO A 107 -26.20 4.51 10.38
N GLU A 108 -26.75 5.73 10.47
CA GLU A 108 -26.41 6.82 9.56
C GLU A 108 -24.92 7.22 9.61
N LYS A 109 -24.29 7.11 10.79
CA LYS A 109 -22.86 7.39 10.94
C LYS A 109 -22.03 6.26 10.35
N ALA A 110 -22.44 5.00 10.58
CA ALA A 110 -21.79 3.84 9.98
C ALA A 110 -21.79 3.92 8.45
N ASP A 111 -22.90 4.31 7.84
CA ASP A 111 -23.01 4.47 6.39
C ASP A 111 -22.10 5.59 5.86
N LYS A 112 -21.93 6.68 6.61
CA LYS A 112 -20.94 7.74 6.28
C LYS A 112 -19.51 7.21 6.30
N PHE A 113 -19.13 6.40 7.30
CA PHE A 113 -17.80 5.80 7.35
C PHE A 113 -17.57 4.80 6.22
N GLU A 114 -18.57 3.99 5.87
CA GLU A 114 -18.49 3.04 4.77
C GLU A 114 -18.33 3.77 3.43
N GLY A 115 -19.12 4.82 3.18
CA GLY A 115 -18.98 5.68 2.01
C GLY A 115 -17.60 6.36 1.94
N ALA A 116 -17.13 6.90 3.07
CA ALA A 116 -15.80 7.51 3.15
C ALA A 116 -14.68 6.51 2.86
N LEU A 117 -14.78 5.27 3.38
CA LEU A 117 -13.83 4.20 3.11
C LEU A 117 -13.76 3.86 1.63
N VAL A 118 -14.92 3.71 0.97
CA VAL A 118 -15.01 3.42 -0.47
C VAL A 118 -14.31 4.50 -1.30
N LEU A 119 -14.66 5.77 -1.06
CA LEU A 119 -14.12 6.90 -1.82
C LEU A 119 -12.60 7.02 -1.66
N LYS A 120 -12.13 6.87 -0.43
CA LYS A 120 -10.72 6.97 -0.05
C LYS A 120 -9.84 5.91 -0.72
N ILE A 121 -10.32 4.67 -0.77
CA ILE A 121 -9.64 3.57 -1.48
C ILE A 121 -9.65 3.79 -2.99
N GLN A 122 -10.73 4.34 -3.54
CA GLN A 122 -10.78 4.65 -4.97
C GLN A 122 -9.75 5.72 -5.34
N GLN A 123 -9.66 6.78 -4.54
CA GLN A 123 -8.77 7.93 -4.73
C GLN A 123 -7.29 7.62 -4.50
N SER A 124 -6.95 6.71 -3.57
CA SER A 124 -5.55 6.41 -3.23
C SER A 124 -4.77 5.75 -4.36
N GLY A 125 -5.44 5.20 -5.37
CA GLY A 125 -4.76 4.47 -6.45
C GLY A 125 -4.24 3.08 -6.06
N SER A 126 -4.30 2.71 -4.76
CA SER A 126 -3.89 1.38 -4.27
C SER A 126 -4.67 0.27 -4.97
N THR A 127 -3.95 -0.76 -5.44
CA THR A 127 -4.55 -1.94 -6.08
C THR A 127 -4.83 -3.06 -5.08
N THR A 128 -4.22 -3.01 -3.90
CA THR A 128 -4.27 -4.04 -2.85
C THR A 128 -5.70 -4.25 -2.35
N ILE A 129 -6.38 -3.18 -1.94
CA ILE A 129 -7.78 -3.29 -1.49
C ILE A 129 -8.77 -3.40 -2.68
N LYS A 130 -8.42 -2.85 -3.85
CA LYS A 130 -9.27 -2.96 -5.05
C LYS A 130 -9.42 -4.40 -5.54
N LYS A 131 -8.38 -5.23 -5.41
CA LYS A 131 -8.41 -6.65 -5.82
C LYS A 131 -9.28 -7.54 -4.92
N GLN A 132 -9.50 -7.17 -3.66
CA GLN A 132 -10.35 -7.93 -2.74
C GLN A 132 -11.87 -7.70 -2.98
N ARG A 133 -12.23 -6.84 -3.93
CA ARG A 133 -13.63 -6.54 -4.34
C ARG A 133 -14.10 -7.33 -5.57
N LEU A 134 -13.28 -8.24 -6.11
CA LEU A 134 -13.63 -9.16 -7.20
C LEU A 134 -13.79 -10.58 -6.67
#